data_AF-A0A292QW65-F1
#
_entry.id   AF-A0A292QW65-F1
#
_cell.length_a   1.000
_cell.length_b   1.000
_cell.length_c   1.000
_cell.angle_alpha   90.00
_cell.angle_beta   90.00
_cell.angle_gamma   90.00
#
_symmetry.space_group_name_H-M   'P 1'
#
loop_
_entity.id
_entity.type
_entity.pdbx_description
1 polymer ?
#
loop_
_entity_poly.entity_id
_entity_poly.type
_entity_poly.pdbx_seq_one_letter_code
_entity_poly.pdbx_strand_id
1 'polypeptide(L)'
;MNSINNYNPQFKGLSLSKYNKEARIAASEFIANVTHQEAKDVIELTKTAGQKRVGFFKQLADKYNKDNYHRTPAERESSSLVNQIFINVTNPGYIHNRLIYEFNGSMEALGRIFSSTRNKTKRTAFAYQVNREVIGEHRHTYENLIPELLESENSKKYVSNFAKYKSYLKLHRNESDAVKNLDKMVSDGTYNHKKYDALLKQRRLISNFPFENSEVFNSKIFAEDFTEARGKVIDSLLSNFYIQRNIASTGIDEKLMQLFQSTTDKNYKLRTIIMDSYPERYIPKTTPEKNNEILTELNKLFDTIDRDKNAENFVRKIVKSDVPIKNIKELNEIFARIPAVKLNMFSKNAENILNQTTRNAERLSLLEKEIENPFFETKKARESRKSAEKYGFAKPKNFISRAITRLVNDFKIAQYKRLNIVEPKPEIKPIIETPVVEIKPEVQKVKIDPKEEVRKNIFEILTSKLGEKTFAKQREAYGKNATKMRLGMLPEIFSSIADTRKADRAVGKHRINSSNKDALDLYLLINGSNKKYVNYLLKKRNADNSRMFEVKDIISMVKKAEAKIAEDKKINPEYRARDARKYYNHLYEAKLEQYGKAARQSKVNTKA
;
A
#
# COMPACT_ATOMS: atom_id res chain seq x y z
N MET A 1 -47.27 26.60 3.75
CA MET A 1 -46.24 27.29 2.94
C MET A 1 -46.45 26.85 1.49
N ASN A 2 -47.38 27.49 0.80
CA ASN A 2 -47.19 28.67 -0.06
C ASN A 2 -46.63 28.31 -1.45
N SER A 3 -47.58 28.08 -2.37
CA SER A 3 -47.68 28.75 -3.68
C SER A 3 -46.40 29.18 -4.37
N ILE A 4 -46.00 28.46 -5.42
CA ILE A 4 -45.17 29.01 -6.50
C ILE A 4 -45.73 28.53 -7.85
N ASN A 5 -46.02 29.52 -8.69
CA ASN A 5 -46.21 29.50 -10.15
C ASN A 5 -47.61 29.25 -10.74
N ASN A 6 -48.50 30.21 -10.48
CA ASN A 6 -49.34 30.80 -11.52
C ASN A 6 -48.52 31.88 -12.27
N TYR A 7 -47.89 31.54 -13.39
CA TYR A 7 -47.34 32.52 -14.36
C TYR A 7 -47.35 31.92 -15.77
N ASN A 8 -48.53 31.88 -16.41
CA ASN A 8 -48.74 32.24 -17.83
C ASN A 8 -50.22 31.95 -18.25
N PRO A 9 -51.04 32.96 -18.60
CA PRO A 9 -52.40 32.72 -19.10
C PRO A 9 -52.43 32.26 -20.58
N GLN A 10 -51.33 32.33 -21.31
CA GLN A 10 -51.29 32.13 -22.78
C GLN A 10 -51.11 30.69 -23.27
N PHE A 11 -51.01 29.69 -22.38
CA PHE A 11 -50.88 28.27 -22.78
C PHE A 11 -52.02 27.36 -22.29
N LYS A 12 -53.20 27.92 -22.03
CA LYS A 12 -54.42 27.14 -21.84
C LYS A 12 -55.06 26.82 -23.20
N GLY A 13 -54.59 25.79 -23.89
CA GLY A 13 -55.31 25.34 -25.10
C GLY A 13 -54.61 24.38 -26.07
N LEU A 14 -53.29 24.19 -25.99
CA LEU A 14 -52.66 23.07 -26.71
C LEU A 14 -52.68 21.86 -25.78
N SER A 15 -53.60 20.93 -26.02
CA SER A 15 -53.58 19.68 -25.26
C SER A 15 -52.20 19.04 -25.45
N LEU A 16 -51.53 18.68 -24.35
CA LEU A 16 -50.28 17.91 -24.39
C LEU A 16 -50.41 16.70 -25.33
N SER A 17 -51.62 16.15 -25.51
CA SER A 17 -51.91 15.08 -26.45
C SER A 17 -51.72 15.44 -27.94
N LYS A 18 -52.06 16.67 -28.37
CA LYS A 18 -51.87 17.11 -29.77
C LYS A 18 -50.39 17.31 -30.09
N TYR A 19 -49.67 17.99 -29.19
CA TYR A 19 -48.21 18.17 -29.29
C TYR A 19 -47.47 16.83 -29.27
N ASN A 20 -47.91 15.88 -28.43
CA ASN A 20 -47.34 14.53 -28.38
C ASN A 20 -47.61 13.71 -29.65
N LYS A 21 -48.75 13.93 -30.33
CA LYS A 21 -49.07 13.28 -31.60
C LYS A 21 -48.20 13.81 -32.75
N GLU A 22 -48.07 15.13 -32.87
CA GLU A 22 -47.24 15.78 -33.91
C GLU A 22 -45.76 15.43 -33.72
N ALA A 23 -45.24 15.54 -32.50
CA ALA A 23 -43.85 15.16 -32.19
C ALA A 23 -43.56 13.68 -32.48
N ARG A 24 -44.55 12.80 -32.30
CA ARG A 24 -44.41 11.38 -32.64
C ARG A 24 -44.40 11.17 -34.16
N ILE A 25 -45.31 11.80 -34.90
CA ILE A 25 -45.35 11.68 -36.37
C ILE A 25 -44.01 12.15 -36.96
N ALA A 26 -43.51 13.31 -36.52
CA ALA A 26 -42.22 13.83 -36.96
C ALA A 26 -41.05 12.88 -36.64
N ALA A 27 -41.05 12.25 -35.45
CA ALA A 27 -40.06 11.25 -35.11
C ALA A 27 -40.16 9.99 -35.99
N SER A 28 -41.37 9.55 -36.32
CA SER A 28 -41.63 8.40 -37.19
C SER A 28 -41.23 8.66 -38.64
N GLU A 29 -41.49 9.87 -39.16
CA GLU A 29 -41.01 10.31 -40.48
C GLU A 29 -39.48 10.34 -40.54
N PHE A 30 -38.82 10.85 -39.48
CA PHE A 30 -37.36 10.78 -39.37
C PHE A 30 -36.84 9.34 -39.40
N ILE A 31 -37.44 8.44 -38.59
CA ILE A 31 -37.06 7.02 -38.55
C ILE A 31 -37.23 6.38 -39.93
N ALA A 32 -38.34 6.64 -40.62
CA ALA A 32 -38.62 6.12 -41.95
C ALA A 32 -37.55 6.56 -42.97
N ASN A 33 -37.22 7.86 -42.98
CA ASN A 33 -36.20 8.40 -43.87
C ASN A 33 -34.82 7.77 -43.62
N VAL A 34 -34.43 7.65 -42.36
CA VAL A 34 -33.13 7.11 -41.95
C VAL A 34 -32.99 5.61 -42.23
N THR A 35 -34.09 4.87 -42.12
CA THR A 35 -34.11 3.42 -42.32
C THR A 35 -34.56 3.01 -43.73
N HIS A 36 -34.80 3.97 -44.62
CA HIS A 36 -35.29 3.76 -45.98
C HIS A 36 -36.59 2.93 -46.03
N GLN A 37 -37.54 3.26 -45.15
CA GLN A 37 -38.86 2.63 -45.07
C GLN A 37 -39.96 3.62 -45.44
N GLU A 38 -41.14 3.10 -45.80
CA GLU A 38 -42.32 3.93 -46.02
C GLU A 38 -42.79 4.57 -44.71
N ALA A 39 -42.98 5.90 -44.71
CA ALA A 39 -43.36 6.65 -43.52
C ALA A 39 -44.70 6.16 -42.92
N LYS A 40 -45.64 5.76 -43.78
CA LYS A 40 -46.95 5.22 -43.35
C LYS A 40 -46.80 3.99 -42.46
N ASP A 41 -45.88 3.09 -42.79
CA ASP A 41 -45.67 1.84 -42.05
C ASP A 41 -45.05 2.11 -40.68
N VAL A 42 -44.08 3.03 -40.60
CA VAL A 42 -43.46 3.44 -39.33
C VAL A 42 -44.44 4.22 -38.44
N ILE A 43 -45.29 5.06 -39.03
CA ILE A 43 -46.35 5.79 -38.31
C ILE A 43 -47.36 4.80 -37.71
N GLU A 44 -47.79 3.79 -38.47
CA GLU A 44 -48.71 2.77 -37.94
C GLU A 44 -48.04 1.96 -36.82
N LEU A 45 -46.77 1.57 -37.00
CA LEU A 45 -45.99 0.84 -35.99
C LEU A 45 -45.83 1.61 -34.66
N THR A 46 -45.83 2.94 -34.71
CA THR A 46 -45.67 3.82 -33.53
C THR A 46 -46.97 4.39 -32.99
N LYS A 47 -48.12 4.11 -33.63
CA LYS A 47 -49.43 4.72 -33.35
C LYS A 47 -49.92 4.61 -31.91
N THR A 48 -49.54 3.57 -31.20
CA THR A 48 -49.89 3.34 -29.77
C THR A 48 -48.69 3.49 -28.85
N ALA A 49 -47.50 3.76 -29.39
CA ALA A 49 -46.28 3.89 -28.61
C ALA A 49 -46.22 5.25 -27.89
N GLY A 50 -45.89 5.22 -26.59
CA GLY A 50 -45.59 6.42 -25.82
C GLY A 50 -44.24 7.04 -26.20
N GLN A 51 -44.03 8.31 -25.84
CA GLN A 51 -42.83 9.09 -26.21
C GLN A 51 -41.50 8.38 -25.90
N LYS A 52 -41.39 7.72 -24.75
CA LYS A 52 -40.18 6.98 -24.34
C LYS A 52 -39.83 5.85 -25.32
N ARG A 53 -40.86 5.16 -25.83
CA ARG A 53 -40.69 4.03 -26.77
C ARG A 53 -40.37 4.53 -28.17
N VAL A 54 -40.98 5.64 -28.59
CA VAL A 54 -40.65 6.33 -29.86
C VAL A 54 -39.22 6.87 -29.83
N GLY A 55 -38.79 7.45 -28.71
CA GLY A 55 -37.41 7.91 -28.53
C GLY A 55 -36.39 6.77 -28.58
N PHE A 56 -36.72 5.60 -28.03
CA PHE A 56 -35.90 4.38 -28.18
C PHE A 56 -35.80 3.93 -29.64
N PHE A 57 -36.91 3.95 -30.39
CA PHE A 57 -36.90 3.60 -31.82
C PHE A 57 -36.02 4.56 -32.63
N LYS A 58 -36.09 5.86 -32.33
CA LYS A 58 -35.22 6.87 -32.94
C LYS A 58 -33.75 6.55 -32.71
N GLN A 59 -33.36 6.16 -31.49
CA GLN A 59 -31.97 5.80 -31.19
C GLN A 59 -31.50 4.55 -31.95
N LEU A 60 -32.38 3.56 -32.15
CA LEU A 60 -32.07 2.41 -33.00
C LEU A 60 -31.85 2.82 -34.46
N ALA A 61 -32.70 3.71 -34.99
CA ALA A 61 -32.55 4.26 -36.33
C ALA A 61 -31.25 5.07 -36.47
N ASP A 62 -30.90 5.90 -35.48
CA ASP A 62 -29.64 6.66 -35.47
C ASP A 62 -28.41 5.73 -35.47
N LYS A 63 -28.43 4.65 -34.68
CA LYS A 63 -27.36 3.63 -34.72
C LYS A 63 -27.29 2.95 -36.09
N TYR A 64 -28.43 2.49 -36.59
CA TYR A 64 -28.52 1.87 -37.92
C TYR A 64 -27.91 2.78 -39.00
N ASN A 65 -28.27 4.06 -38.99
CA ASN A 65 -27.71 5.05 -39.91
C ASN A 65 -26.20 5.13 -39.79
N LYS A 66 -25.70 5.32 -38.56
CA LYS A 66 -24.26 5.47 -38.29
C LYS A 66 -23.47 4.28 -38.83
N ASP A 67 -23.98 3.08 -38.64
CA ASP A 67 -23.28 1.85 -39.04
C ASP A 67 -23.35 1.60 -40.56
N ASN A 68 -24.35 2.16 -41.25
CA ASN A 68 -24.64 1.92 -42.66
C ASN A 68 -24.41 3.12 -43.60
N TYR A 69 -24.16 4.33 -43.07
CA TYR A 69 -24.12 5.57 -43.84
C TYR A 69 -23.10 5.54 -45.00
N HIS A 70 -21.93 4.95 -44.75
CA HIS A 70 -20.86 4.82 -45.75
C HIS A 70 -20.84 3.46 -46.47
N ARG A 71 -21.78 2.55 -46.19
CA ARG A 71 -21.84 1.22 -46.80
C ARG A 71 -22.61 1.23 -48.12
N THR A 72 -22.17 0.39 -49.07
CA THR A 72 -22.92 0.17 -50.30
C THR A 72 -24.26 -0.51 -49.99
N PRO A 73 -25.31 -0.33 -50.82
CA PRO A 73 -26.62 -0.94 -50.55
C PRO A 73 -26.60 -2.45 -50.29
N ALA A 74 -25.69 -3.20 -50.92
CA ALA A 74 -25.54 -4.64 -50.74
C ALA A 74 -24.89 -5.03 -49.39
N GLU A 75 -24.13 -4.13 -48.78
CA GLU A 75 -23.43 -4.33 -47.49
C GLU A 75 -24.21 -3.78 -46.30
N ARG A 76 -25.36 -3.13 -46.56
CA ARG A 76 -26.21 -2.56 -45.52
C ARG A 76 -26.94 -3.66 -44.77
N GLU A 77 -27.03 -3.50 -43.46
CA GLU A 77 -27.89 -4.35 -42.65
C GLU A 77 -29.36 -4.12 -43.02
N SER A 78 -30.22 -5.13 -42.82
CA SER A 78 -31.65 -4.99 -43.09
C SER A 78 -32.28 -3.99 -42.13
N SER A 79 -32.98 -2.98 -42.65
CA SER A 79 -33.74 -2.01 -41.85
C SER A 79 -34.87 -2.67 -41.03
N SER A 80 -35.33 -3.84 -41.45
CA SER A 80 -36.32 -4.63 -40.69
C SER A 80 -35.83 -5.03 -39.29
N LEU A 81 -34.51 -5.14 -39.08
CA LEU A 81 -33.92 -5.40 -37.75
C LEU A 81 -34.25 -4.29 -36.75
N VAL A 82 -34.28 -3.03 -37.20
CA VAL A 82 -34.64 -1.88 -36.37
C VAL A 82 -36.08 -2.04 -35.83
N ASN A 83 -37.01 -2.42 -36.71
CA ASN A 83 -38.41 -2.65 -36.35
C ASN A 83 -38.57 -3.85 -35.42
N GLN A 84 -37.88 -4.96 -35.70
CA GLN A 84 -37.94 -6.17 -34.87
C GLN A 84 -37.49 -5.88 -33.44
N ILE A 85 -36.39 -5.13 -33.26
CA ILE A 85 -35.92 -4.74 -31.92
C ILE A 85 -36.96 -3.84 -31.22
N PHE A 86 -37.53 -2.86 -31.93
CA PHE A 86 -38.58 -1.99 -31.38
C PHE A 86 -39.83 -2.76 -30.93
N ILE A 87 -40.25 -3.76 -31.71
CA ILE A 87 -41.39 -4.62 -31.38
C ILE A 87 -41.05 -5.45 -30.13
N ASN A 88 -39.86 -6.05 -30.10
CA ASN A 88 -39.42 -6.92 -29.01
C ASN A 88 -39.25 -6.16 -27.68
N VAL A 89 -38.80 -4.90 -27.69
CA VAL A 89 -38.58 -4.10 -26.48
C VAL A 89 -39.78 -3.21 -26.17
N THR A 90 -40.66 -3.70 -25.30
CA THR A 90 -41.93 -3.02 -24.99
C THR A 90 -41.81 -1.91 -23.94
N ASN A 91 -40.84 -2.03 -23.01
CA ASN A 91 -40.59 -1.04 -21.96
C ASN A 91 -39.10 -0.63 -21.91
N PRO A 92 -38.62 0.14 -22.90
CA PRO A 92 -37.23 0.55 -22.94
C PRO A 92 -36.91 1.43 -21.74
N GLY A 93 -35.74 1.22 -21.15
CA GLY A 93 -35.20 1.97 -20.03
C GLY A 93 -33.85 2.59 -20.37
N TYR A 94 -33.30 3.36 -19.43
CA TYR A 94 -32.00 4.04 -19.61
C TYR A 94 -30.88 3.10 -20.07
N ILE A 95 -30.80 1.88 -19.51
CA ILE A 95 -29.78 0.89 -19.86
C ILE A 95 -29.90 0.44 -21.33
N HIS A 96 -31.12 0.37 -21.88
CA HIS A 96 -31.32 -0.04 -23.29
C HIS A 96 -30.72 1.01 -24.23
N ASN A 97 -31.03 2.28 -23.98
CA ASN A 97 -30.50 3.43 -24.72
C ASN A 97 -28.96 3.50 -24.64
N ARG A 98 -28.41 3.30 -23.43
CA ARG A 98 -26.95 3.27 -23.25
C ARG A 98 -26.28 2.13 -23.99
N LEU A 99 -26.90 0.93 -23.98
CA LEU A 99 -26.38 -0.21 -24.70
C LEU A 99 -26.39 0.04 -26.22
N ILE A 100 -27.45 0.64 -26.78
CA ILE A 100 -27.47 1.03 -28.20
C ILE A 100 -26.30 1.96 -28.52
N TYR A 101 -26.11 3.02 -27.72
CA TYR A 101 -25.09 4.02 -27.97
C TYR A 101 -23.66 3.47 -27.90
N GLU A 102 -23.38 2.57 -26.95
CA GLU A 102 -22.03 2.09 -26.65
C GLU A 102 -21.67 0.74 -27.27
N PHE A 103 -22.65 0.00 -27.80
CA PHE A 103 -22.39 -1.29 -28.42
C PHE A 103 -21.85 -1.11 -29.84
N ASN A 104 -20.62 -1.56 -30.06
CA ASN A 104 -19.88 -1.41 -31.30
C ASN A 104 -19.98 -2.63 -32.23
N GLY A 105 -21.05 -3.42 -32.12
CA GLY A 105 -21.36 -4.54 -33.03
C GLY A 105 -22.51 -4.22 -33.98
N SER A 106 -22.79 -5.18 -34.87
CA SER A 106 -23.90 -5.14 -35.83
C SER A 106 -25.28 -4.96 -35.18
N MET A 107 -26.23 -4.43 -35.96
CA MET A 107 -27.65 -4.42 -35.59
C MET A 107 -28.20 -5.83 -35.40
N GLU A 108 -27.71 -6.81 -36.15
CA GLU A 108 -28.05 -8.23 -35.94
C GLU A 108 -27.65 -8.71 -34.53
N ALA A 109 -26.38 -8.52 -34.14
CA ALA A 109 -25.91 -8.90 -32.81
C ALA A 109 -26.69 -8.14 -31.72
N LEU A 110 -26.97 -6.84 -31.91
CA LEU A 110 -27.78 -6.06 -30.99
C LEU A 110 -29.22 -6.62 -30.86
N GLY A 111 -29.80 -7.06 -31.97
CA GLY A 111 -31.12 -7.68 -32.00
C GLY A 111 -31.17 -9.01 -31.25
N ARG A 112 -30.14 -9.84 -31.42
CA ARG A 112 -29.95 -11.06 -30.63
C ARG A 112 -29.84 -10.76 -29.14
N ILE A 113 -29.07 -9.73 -28.76
CA ILE A 113 -28.96 -9.30 -27.35
C ILE A 113 -30.35 -8.98 -26.78
N PHE A 114 -31.10 -8.06 -27.39
CA PHE A 114 -32.39 -7.65 -26.83
C PHE A 114 -33.40 -8.79 -26.78
N SER A 115 -33.45 -9.63 -27.82
CA SER A 115 -34.30 -10.82 -27.86
C SER A 115 -33.95 -11.79 -26.71
N SER A 116 -32.67 -12.06 -26.52
CA SER A 116 -32.18 -12.99 -25.49
C SER A 116 -32.28 -12.43 -24.06
N THR A 117 -32.42 -11.11 -23.89
CA THR A 117 -32.74 -10.52 -22.56
C THR A 117 -34.18 -10.78 -22.12
N ARG A 118 -35.10 -11.06 -23.06
CA ARG A 118 -36.54 -11.27 -22.83
C ARG A 118 -37.18 -10.13 -22.00
N ASN A 119 -36.76 -8.88 -22.26
CA ASN A 119 -37.18 -7.68 -21.52
C ASN A 119 -36.92 -7.72 -20.00
N LYS A 120 -36.03 -8.58 -19.52
CA LYS A 120 -35.70 -8.68 -18.10
C LYS A 120 -34.58 -7.71 -17.76
N THR A 121 -34.85 -6.73 -16.89
CA THR A 121 -33.89 -5.70 -16.45
C THR A 121 -32.53 -6.27 -16.03
N LYS A 122 -32.51 -7.39 -15.28
CA LYS A 122 -31.25 -8.03 -14.86
C LYS A 122 -30.40 -8.54 -16.03
N ARG A 123 -31.03 -9.07 -17.08
CA ARG A 123 -30.33 -9.59 -18.27
C ARG A 123 -29.83 -8.45 -19.15
N THR A 124 -30.62 -7.39 -19.32
CA THR A 124 -30.18 -6.18 -20.03
C THR A 124 -29.02 -5.50 -19.29
N ALA A 125 -29.09 -5.43 -17.96
CA ALA A 125 -27.99 -4.91 -17.13
C ALA A 125 -26.72 -5.76 -17.27
N PHE A 126 -26.84 -7.10 -17.31
CA PHE A 126 -25.72 -7.99 -17.58
C PHE A 126 -25.09 -7.72 -18.95
N ALA A 127 -25.88 -7.64 -20.03
CA ALA A 127 -25.39 -7.33 -21.37
C ALA A 127 -24.59 -6.02 -21.40
N TYR A 128 -25.14 -4.98 -20.77
CA TYR A 128 -24.47 -3.70 -20.63
C TYR A 128 -23.18 -3.76 -19.80
N GLN A 129 -23.17 -4.53 -18.70
CA GLN A 129 -21.96 -4.75 -17.91
C GLN A 129 -20.86 -5.47 -18.70
N VAL A 130 -21.20 -6.50 -19.48
CA VAL A 130 -20.22 -7.19 -20.34
C VAL A 130 -19.66 -6.20 -21.38
N ASN A 131 -20.51 -5.41 -22.02
CA ASN A 131 -20.08 -4.38 -22.97
C ASN A 131 -19.08 -3.40 -22.33
N ARG A 132 -19.40 -2.84 -21.17
CA ARG A 132 -18.54 -1.87 -20.48
C ARG A 132 -17.24 -2.47 -19.97
N GLU A 133 -17.34 -3.64 -19.34
CA GLU A 133 -16.27 -4.15 -18.50
C GLU A 133 -15.35 -5.14 -19.22
N VAL A 134 -15.84 -5.86 -20.22
CA VAL A 134 -15.06 -6.85 -20.99
C VAL A 134 -14.65 -6.28 -22.34
N ILE A 135 -15.61 -5.71 -23.07
CA ILE A 135 -15.40 -5.17 -24.43
C ILE A 135 -14.74 -3.78 -24.36
N GLY A 136 -15.34 -2.83 -23.63
CA GLY A 136 -14.80 -1.48 -23.46
C GLY A 136 -14.54 -0.79 -24.81
N GLU A 137 -13.43 -0.07 -24.91
CA GLU A 137 -12.99 0.64 -26.13
C GLU A 137 -12.17 -0.26 -27.09
N HIS A 138 -12.13 -1.57 -26.87
CA HIS A 138 -11.27 -2.46 -27.64
C HIS A 138 -11.84 -2.70 -29.05
N ARG A 139 -11.09 -2.25 -30.08
CA ARG A 139 -11.51 -2.23 -31.50
C ARG A 139 -11.67 -3.60 -32.18
N HIS A 140 -11.23 -4.69 -31.55
CA HIS A 140 -11.14 -6.03 -32.18
C HIS A 140 -11.80 -7.14 -31.35
N THR A 141 -12.93 -6.85 -30.71
CA THR A 141 -13.67 -7.85 -29.94
C THR A 141 -14.64 -8.65 -30.81
N TYR A 142 -14.83 -9.92 -30.47
CA TYR A 142 -15.81 -10.77 -31.11
C TYR A 142 -17.24 -10.27 -30.83
N GLU A 143 -17.97 -9.86 -31.87
CA GLU A 143 -19.24 -9.15 -31.72
C GLU A 143 -20.35 -10.02 -31.10
N ASN A 144 -20.30 -11.33 -31.30
CA ASN A 144 -21.30 -12.27 -30.81
C ASN A 144 -21.06 -12.74 -29.37
N LEU A 145 -20.03 -12.24 -28.68
CA LEU A 145 -19.71 -12.61 -27.31
C LEU A 145 -20.91 -12.39 -26.34
N ILE A 146 -21.57 -11.23 -26.43
CA ILE A 146 -22.72 -10.92 -25.54
C ILE A 146 -23.95 -11.75 -25.93
N PRO A 147 -24.37 -11.82 -27.21
CA PRO A 147 -25.43 -12.73 -27.65
C PRO A 147 -25.25 -14.15 -27.14
N GLU A 148 -24.09 -14.75 -27.38
CA GLU A 148 -23.82 -16.15 -27.02
C GLU A 148 -23.85 -16.38 -25.50
N LEU A 149 -23.35 -15.44 -24.68
CA LEU A 149 -23.49 -15.52 -23.22
C LEU A 149 -24.94 -15.47 -22.74
N LEU A 150 -25.81 -14.77 -23.47
CA LEU A 150 -27.23 -14.70 -23.16
C LEU A 150 -28.00 -15.94 -23.66
N GLU A 151 -27.55 -16.54 -24.75
CA GLU A 151 -28.18 -17.70 -25.41
C GLU A 151 -27.71 -19.04 -24.80
N SER A 152 -26.52 -19.07 -24.22
CA SER A 152 -25.93 -20.23 -23.55
C SER A 152 -26.85 -20.90 -22.53
N GLU A 153 -26.75 -22.23 -22.43
CA GLU A 153 -27.43 -23.03 -21.41
C GLU A 153 -27.06 -22.60 -19.98
N ASN A 154 -25.82 -22.11 -19.79
CA ASN A 154 -25.33 -21.57 -18.52
C ASN A 154 -25.67 -20.08 -18.31
N SER A 155 -26.44 -19.44 -19.20
CA SER A 155 -26.74 -17.99 -19.14
C SER A 155 -27.26 -17.53 -17.77
N LYS A 156 -28.08 -18.34 -17.07
CA LYS A 156 -28.55 -18.03 -15.71
C LYS A 156 -27.38 -17.88 -14.72
N LYS A 157 -26.36 -18.74 -14.81
CA LYS A 157 -25.14 -18.67 -13.97
C LYS A 157 -24.30 -17.44 -14.32
N TYR A 158 -24.17 -17.10 -15.61
CA TYR A 158 -23.42 -15.92 -16.04
C TYR A 158 -24.06 -14.62 -15.57
N VAL A 159 -25.38 -14.47 -15.77
CA VAL A 159 -26.13 -13.28 -15.35
C VAL A 159 -26.12 -13.11 -13.83
N SER A 160 -26.18 -14.19 -13.06
CA SER A 160 -26.17 -14.12 -11.59
C SER A 160 -24.78 -13.88 -11.00
N ASN A 161 -23.71 -14.35 -11.65
CA ASN A 161 -22.36 -14.37 -11.10
C ASN A 161 -21.29 -13.87 -12.08
N PHE A 162 -21.58 -12.78 -12.81
CA PHE A 162 -20.69 -12.24 -13.85
C PHE A 162 -19.24 -12.01 -13.38
N ALA A 163 -19.06 -11.49 -12.16
CA ALA A 163 -17.73 -11.24 -11.59
C ALA A 163 -16.82 -12.48 -11.61
N LYS A 164 -17.38 -13.69 -11.47
CA LYS A 164 -16.65 -14.96 -11.49
C LYS A 164 -16.04 -15.26 -12.87
N TYR A 165 -16.69 -14.81 -13.94
CA TYR A 165 -16.35 -15.14 -15.33
C TYR A 165 -15.65 -14.00 -16.07
N LYS A 166 -15.73 -12.78 -15.53
CA LYS A 166 -15.20 -11.55 -16.13
C LYS A 166 -13.74 -11.67 -16.58
N SER A 167 -12.86 -12.27 -15.77
CA SER A 167 -11.43 -12.35 -16.10
C SER A 167 -11.15 -13.28 -17.27
N TYR A 168 -11.83 -14.42 -17.35
CA TYR A 168 -11.80 -15.30 -18.51
C TYR A 168 -12.27 -14.55 -19.76
N LEU A 169 -13.43 -13.90 -19.68
CA LEU A 169 -13.99 -13.18 -20.82
C LEU A 169 -13.05 -12.07 -21.31
N LYS A 170 -12.36 -11.34 -20.42
CA LYS A 170 -11.35 -10.35 -20.83
C LYS A 170 -10.16 -10.95 -21.55
N LEU A 171 -9.73 -12.15 -21.15
CA LEU A 171 -8.60 -12.83 -21.79
C LEU A 171 -8.96 -13.31 -23.20
N HIS A 172 -10.19 -13.78 -23.38
CA HIS A 172 -10.66 -14.49 -24.58
C HIS A 172 -11.69 -13.73 -25.42
N ARG A 173 -11.97 -12.44 -25.12
CA ARG A 173 -12.99 -11.60 -25.82
C ARG A 173 -12.83 -11.45 -27.34
N ASN A 174 -11.68 -11.83 -27.89
CA ASN A 174 -11.42 -11.76 -29.34
C ASN A 174 -11.58 -13.14 -30.01
N GLU A 175 -11.85 -14.20 -29.23
CA GLU A 175 -11.95 -15.58 -29.72
C GLU A 175 -13.41 -15.93 -29.94
N SER A 176 -13.75 -16.47 -31.11
CA SER A 176 -15.13 -16.89 -31.45
C SER A 176 -15.62 -18.05 -30.58
N ASP A 177 -14.72 -18.94 -30.16
CA ASP A 177 -15.07 -20.10 -29.31
C ASP A 177 -15.05 -19.79 -27.80
N ALA A 178 -14.88 -18.53 -27.40
CA ALA A 178 -14.75 -18.17 -25.98
C ALA A 178 -15.95 -18.62 -25.13
N VAL A 179 -17.17 -18.40 -25.60
CA VAL A 179 -18.38 -18.77 -24.85
C VAL A 179 -18.55 -20.29 -24.81
N LYS A 180 -18.34 -20.97 -25.94
CA LYS A 180 -18.39 -22.44 -26.02
C LYS A 180 -17.39 -23.12 -25.08
N ASN A 181 -16.16 -22.62 -25.02
CA ASN A 181 -15.13 -23.12 -24.11
C ASN A 181 -15.48 -22.83 -22.65
N LEU A 182 -16.02 -21.65 -22.35
CA LEU A 182 -16.51 -21.31 -21.02
C LEU A 182 -17.67 -22.22 -20.58
N ASP A 183 -18.61 -22.48 -21.48
CA ASP A 183 -19.75 -23.36 -21.26
C ASP A 183 -19.29 -24.76 -20.85
N LYS A 184 -18.38 -25.35 -21.65
CA LYS A 184 -17.79 -26.65 -21.34
C LYS A 184 -17.16 -26.67 -19.95
N MET A 185 -16.31 -25.70 -19.63
CA MET A 185 -15.66 -25.65 -18.30
C MET A 185 -16.64 -25.46 -17.14
N VAL A 186 -17.75 -24.75 -17.36
CA VAL A 186 -18.76 -24.52 -16.32
C VAL A 186 -19.68 -25.73 -16.14
N SER A 187 -20.00 -26.43 -17.23
CA SER A 187 -20.76 -27.68 -17.21
C SER A 187 -19.95 -28.82 -16.58
N ASP A 188 -18.68 -28.94 -16.93
CA ASP A 188 -17.76 -29.95 -16.39
C ASP A 188 -17.29 -29.63 -14.95
N GLY A 189 -17.65 -28.46 -14.41
CA GLY A 189 -17.22 -28.03 -13.06
C GLY A 189 -15.72 -27.69 -12.94
N THR A 190 -15.00 -27.60 -14.06
CA THR A 190 -13.55 -27.37 -14.11
C THR A 190 -13.16 -25.88 -14.08
N TYR A 191 -14.13 -24.97 -14.22
CA TYR A 191 -13.86 -23.53 -14.24
C TYR A 191 -13.32 -23.00 -12.89
N ASN A 192 -12.11 -22.45 -12.92
CA ASN A 192 -11.44 -21.82 -11.77
C ASN A 192 -11.24 -20.31 -11.97
N HIS A 193 -12.07 -19.50 -11.31
CA HIS A 193 -11.98 -18.03 -11.39
C HIS A 193 -10.62 -17.49 -10.91
N LYS A 194 -10.06 -18.05 -9.82
CA LYS A 194 -8.77 -17.58 -9.27
C LYS A 194 -7.63 -17.77 -10.27
N LYS A 195 -7.66 -18.86 -11.04
CA LYS A 195 -6.70 -19.11 -12.13
C LYS A 195 -6.76 -17.99 -13.18
N TYR A 196 -7.95 -17.65 -13.66
CA TYR A 196 -8.10 -16.62 -14.71
C TYR A 196 -7.87 -15.20 -14.18
N ASP A 197 -8.17 -14.92 -12.92
CA ASP A 197 -7.79 -13.66 -12.26
C ASP A 197 -6.26 -13.49 -12.23
N ALA A 198 -5.53 -14.55 -11.88
CA ALA A 198 -4.07 -14.56 -11.88
C ALA A 198 -3.50 -14.40 -13.29
N LEU A 199 -4.03 -15.12 -14.29
CA LEU A 199 -3.61 -15.01 -15.69
C LEU A 199 -3.86 -13.60 -16.26
N LEU A 200 -5.02 -13.00 -15.97
CA LEU A 200 -5.30 -11.63 -16.41
C LEU A 200 -4.35 -10.61 -15.76
N LYS A 201 -4.04 -10.80 -14.47
CA LYS A 201 -3.03 -9.97 -13.79
C LYS A 201 -1.66 -10.14 -14.45
N GLN A 202 -1.24 -11.37 -14.73
CA GLN A 202 0.04 -11.66 -15.38
C GLN A 202 0.12 -11.00 -16.77
N ARG A 203 -0.93 -11.15 -17.60
CA ARG A 203 -1.00 -10.51 -18.94
C ARG A 203 -0.86 -9.00 -18.86
N ARG A 204 -1.49 -8.36 -17.86
CA ARG A 204 -1.37 -6.91 -17.63
C ARG A 204 0.03 -6.49 -17.19
N LEU A 205 0.69 -7.29 -16.37
CA LEU A 205 2.07 -7.01 -15.95
C LEU A 205 3.03 -7.15 -17.13
N ILE A 206 2.83 -8.17 -17.96
CA ILE A 206 3.59 -8.37 -19.20
C ILE A 206 3.40 -7.18 -20.14
N SER A 207 2.16 -6.75 -20.38
CA SER A 207 1.88 -5.62 -21.29
C SER A 207 2.42 -4.28 -20.79
N ASN A 208 2.56 -4.14 -19.47
CA ASN A 208 3.06 -2.92 -18.83
C ASN A 208 4.56 -3.00 -18.53
N PHE A 209 5.26 -4.06 -18.95
CA PHE A 209 6.69 -4.18 -18.76
C PHE A 209 7.41 -3.03 -19.49
N PRO A 210 8.22 -2.21 -18.79
CA PRO A 210 8.69 -0.94 -19.33
C PRO A 210 9.96 -1.03 -20.18
N PHE A 211 10.57 -2.22 -20.27
CA PHE A 211 11.83 -2.46 -20.98
C PHE A 211 11.62 -3.43 -22.16
N GLU A 212 12.58 -3.45 -23.08
CA GLU A 212 12.68 -4.52 -24.06
C GLU A 212 13.09 -5.82 -23.38
N ASN A 213 12.66 -6.95 -23.93
CA ASN A 213 12.99 -8.25 -23.36
C ASN A 213 14.48 -8.56 -23.58
N SER A 214 15.13 -9.01 -22.51
CA SER A 214 16.46 -9.64 -22.54
C SER A 214 16.36 -11.10 -22.08
N GLU A 215 17.43 -11.87 -22.27
CA GLU A 215 17.52 -13.23 -21.73
C GLU A 215 17.47 -13.23 -20.19
N VAL A 216 18.09 -12.22 -19.56
CA VAL A 216 18.19 -12.13 -18.10
C VAL A 216 16.93 -11.54 -17.48
N PHE A 217 16.46 -10.39 -17.95
CA PHE A 217 15.29 -9.69 -17.41
C PHE A 217 14.27 -9.37 -18.52
N ASN A 218 13.10 -9.98 -18.43
CA ASN A 218 12.03 -9.85 -19.42
C ASN A 218 10.66 -9.77 -18.76
N SER A 219 9.66 -9.47 -19.58
CA SER A 219 8.26 -9.30 -19.16
C SER A 219 7.69 -10.52 -18.44
N LYS A 220 8.13 -11.74 -18.80
CA LYS A 220 7.66 -12.99 -18.17
C LYS A 220 8.20 -13.11 -16.75
N ILE A 221 9.52 -12.97 -16.58
CA ILE A 221 10.15 -13.00 -15.25
C ILE A 221 9.58 -11.88 -14.37
N PHE A 222 9.47 -10.67 -14.91
CA PHE A 222 8.87 -9.55 -14.19
C PHE A 222 7.47 -9.87 -13.67
N ALA A 223 6.63 -10.51 -14.49
CA ALA A 223 5.26 -10.83 -14.12
C ALA A 223 5.13 -12.00 -13.14
N GLU A 224 5.98 -13.02 -13.27
CA GLU A 224 6.03 -14.19 -12.36
C GLU A 224 6.48 -13.79 -10.95
N ASP A 225 7.50 -12.94 -10.87
CA ASP A 225 8.13 -12.50 -9.63
C ASP A 225 7.56 -11.17 -9.10
N PHE A 226 6.48 -10.66 -9.68
CA PHE A 226 5.95 -9.35 -9.34
C PHE A 226 5.42 -9.28 -7.90
N THR A 227 5.84 -8.25 -7.17
CA THR A 227 5.19 -7.78 -5.94
C THR A 227 4.93 -6.28 -6.03
N GLU A 228 3.96 -5.77 -5.26
CA GLU A 228 3.70 -4.32 -5.23
C GLU A 228 4.94 -3.52 -4.79
N ALA A 229 5.73 -4.06 -3.87
CA ALA A 229 7.00 -3.47 -3.44
C ALA A 229 8.01 -3.37 -4.59
N ARG A 230 8.18 -4.47 -5.35
CA ARG A 230 9.07 -4.51 -6.52
C ARG A 230 8.60 -3.54 -7.61
N GLY A 231 7.31 -3.51 -7.92
CA GLY A 231 6.70 -2.56 -8.85
C GLY A 231 7.01 -1.11 -8.46
N LYS A 232 6.80 -0.74 -7.19
CA LYS A 232 7.09 0.62 -6.69
C LYS A 232 8.55 1.02 -6.81
N VAL A 233 9.49 0.09 -6.64
CA VAL A 233 10.92 0.38 -6.83
C VAL A 233 11.25 0.59 -8.30
N ILE A 234 10.68 -0.20 -9.21
CA ILE A 234 10.84 0.01 -10.66
C ILE A 234 10.22 1.35 -11.09
N ASP A 235 9.02 1.67 -10.59
CA ASP A 235 8.35 2.95 -10.89
C ASP A 235 9.17 4.14 -10.36
N SER A 236 9.71 4.04 -9.14
CA SER A 236 10.58 5.08 -8.55
C SER A 236 11.91 5.21 -9.31
N LEU A 237 12.49 4.10 -9.77
CA LEU A 237 13.68 4.10 -10.61
C LEU A 237 13.41 4.85 -11.92
N LEU A 238 12.38 4.46 -12.67
CA LEU A 238 12.02 5.06 -13.96
C LEU A 238 11.57 6.51 -13.85
N SER A 239 11.00 6.86 -12.70
CA SER A 239 10.69 8.24 -12.40
C SER A 239 12.01 8.98 -12.22
N ASN A 240 12.85 8.61 -11.27
CA ASN A 240 14.00 9.42 -10.80
C ASN A 240 15.27 9.33 -11.65
N PHE A 241 15.37 8.33 -12.53
CA PHE A 241 16.53 8.08 -13.36
C PHE A 241 16.08 7.80 -14.79
N TYR A 242 16.80 8.35 -15.76
CA TYR A 242 16.54 8.04 -17.16
C TYR A 242 17.21 6.69 -17.50
N ILE A 243 16.43 5.60 -17.47
CA ILE A 243 16.87 4.25 -17.81
C ILE A 243 16.49 3.92 -19.26
N GLN A 244 17.47 3.54 -20.07
CA GLN A 244 17.24 3.13 -21.46
C GLN A 244 16.40 1.84 -21.50
N ARG A 245 15.53 1.71 -22.52
CA ARG A 245 14.61 0.57 -22.63
C ARG A 245 15.26 -0.68 -23.20
N ASN A 246 16.27 -0.53 -24.05
CA ASN A 246 17.01 -1.60 -24.75
C ASN A 246 18.07 -2.26 -23.85
N ILE A 247 17.63 -2.77 -22.69
CA ILE A 247 18.50 -3.20 -21.58
C ILE A 247 19.52 -4.28 -21.96
N ALA A 248 19.18 -5.19 -22.88
CA ALA A 248 20.08 -6.23 -23.38
C ALA A 248 21.31 -5.64 -24.07
N SER A 249 21.10 -4.71 -25.00
CA SER A 249 22.18 -4.07 -25.76
C SER A 249 23.08 -3.17 -24.89
N THR A 250 22.59 -2.77 -23.71
CA THR A 250 23.34 -1.93 -22.77
C THR A 250 24.05 -2.72 -21.67
N GLY A 251 23.77 -4.02 -21.54
CA GLY A 251 24.35 -4.89 -20.49
C GLY A 251 23.95 -4.51 -19.05
N ILE A 252 22.77 -3.91 -18.85
CA ILE A 252 22.30 -3.46 -17.52
C ILE A 252 21.20 -4.35 -16.93
N ASP A 253 20.73 -5.33 -17.69
CA ASP A 253 19.66 -6.27 -17.33
C ASP A 253 19.96 -7.06 -16.06
N GLU A 254 21.19 -7.52 -15.86
CA GLU A 254 21.61 -8.21 -14.62
C GLU A 254 21.46 -7.32 -13.38
N LYS A 255 21.84 -6.04 -13.48
CA LYS A 255 21.75 -5.10 -12.35
C LYS A 255 20.32 -4.67 -12.07
N LEU A 256 19.50 -4.54 -13.12
CA LEU A 256 18.06 -4.35 -12.97
C LEU A 256 17.41 -5.56 -12.30
N MET A 257 17.79 -6.77 -12.70
CA MET A 257 17.33 -8.00 -12.07
C MET A 257 17.72 -8.06 -10.59
N GLN A 258 18.98 -7.75 -10.25
CA GLN A 258 19.46 -7.70 -8.87
C GLN A 258 18.64 -6.70 -8.03
N LEU A 259 18.39 -5.50 -8.56
CA LEU A 259 17.56 -4.49 -7.89
C LEU A 259 16.13 -5.00 -7.66
N PHE A 260 15.54 -5.60 -8.67
CA PHE A 260 14.19 -6.15 -8.64
C PHE A 260 14.08 -7.30 -7.63
N GLN A 261 14.95 -8.30 -7.70
CA GLN A 261 14.89 -9.49 -6.85
C GLN A 261 15.20 -9.18 -5.38
N SER A 262 16.16 -8.30 -5.10
CA SER A 262 16.53 -7.90 -3.73
C SER A 262 15.48 -7.00 -3.05
N THR A 263 14.50 -6.50 -3.79
CA THR A 263 13.42 -5.67 -3.24
C THR A 263 12.34 -6.52 -2.56
N THR A 264 11.97 -6.11 -1.33
CA THR A 264 10.98 -6.75 -0.46
C THR A 264 10.04 -5.73 0.18
N ASP A 265 8.94 -6.20 0.78
CA ASP A 265 8.00 -5.35 1.53
C ASP A 265 8.64 -4.57 2.70
N LYS A 266 9.81 -5.02 3.18
CA LYS A 266 10.51 -4.41 4.32
C LYS A 266 11.43 -3.26 3.90
N ASN A 267 12.10 -3.37 2.74
CA ASN A 267 13.13 -2.41 2.33
C ASN A 267 12.64 -1.38 1.31
N TYR A 268 11.60 -1.68 0.51
CA TYR A 268 11.22 -0.84 -0.63
C TYR A 268 10.98 0.62 -0.27
N LYS A 269 10.35 0.92 0.89
CA LYS A 269 10.05 2.29 1.30
C LYS A 269 11.28 3.16 1.47
N LEU A 270 12.37 2.60 2.01
CA LEU A 270 13.61 3.35 2.15
C LEU A 270 14.29 3.50 0.79
N ARG A 271 14.28 2.45 -0.03
CA ARG A 271 14.85 2.48 -1.38
C ARG A 271 14.19 3.57 -2.25
N THR A 272 12.87 3.66 -2.25
CA THR A 272 12.15 4.72 -2.98
C THR A 272 12.48 6.11 -2.45
N ILE A 273 12.52 6.29 -1.12
CA ILE A 273 12.91 7.57 -0.50
C ILE A 273 14.33 7.98 -0.93
N ILE A 274 15.28 7.05 -0.98
CA ILE A 274 16.65 7.32 -1.43
C ILE A 274 16.65 7.77 -2.90
N MET A 275 15.93 7.08 -3.78
CA MET A 275 15.83 7.43 -5.20
C MET A 275 15.18 8.81 -5.40
N ASP A 276 14.14 9.13 -4.61
CA ASP A 276 13.44 10.42 -4.67
C ASP A 276 14.32 11.58 -4.17
N SER A 277 15.22 11.33 -3.22
CA SER A 277 16.10 12.34 -2.65
C SER A 277 17.38 12.58 -3.45
N TYR A 278 17.77 11.63 -4.31
CA TYR A 278 18.94 11.76 -5.18
C TYR A 278 18.61 11.49 -6.65
N PRO A 279 17.68 12.25 -7.25
CA PRO A 279 17.28 12.05 -8.64
C PRO A 279 18.38 12.55 -9.60
N GLU A 280 18.58 11.84 -10.72
CA GLU A 280 19.52 12.24 -11.79
C GLU A 280 18.79 12.52 -13.13
N ARG A 281 17.51 12.92 -13.07
CA ARG A 281 16.65 13.11 -14.26
C ARG A 281 17.13 14.18 -15.28
N TYR A 282 18.02 15.09 -14.88
CA TYR A 282 18.37 16.28 -15.69
C TYR A 282 19.54 16.08 -16.67
N ILE A 283 19.96 14.84 -16.94
CA ILE A 283 21.04 14.57 -17.91
C ILE A 283 20.40 14.24 -19.28
N PRO A 284 20.41 15.15 -20.27
CA PRO A 284 19.62 15.02 -21.51
C PRO A 284 20.02 13.84 -22.41
N LYS A 285 21.15 13.20 -22.14
CA LYS A 285 21.65 12.00 -22.83
C LYS A 285 22.33 11.09 -21.81
N THR A 286 21.60 10.15 -21.22
CA THR A 286 22.26 9.04 -20.51
C THR A 286 22.93 8.14 -21.53
N THR A 287 24.12 7.66 -21.21
CA THR A 287 24.78 6.59 -21.96
C THR A 287 24.57 5.25 -21.25
N PRO A 288 24.74 4.11 -21.93
CA PRO A 288 24.73 2.79 -21.31
C PRO A 288 25.66 2.71 -20.08
N GLU A 289 26.86 3.31 -20.17
CA GLU A 289 27.84 3.36 -19.09
C GLU A 289 27.30 4.11 -17.88
N LYS A 290 26.56 5.21 -18.11
CA LYS A 290 25.95 5.98 -17.03
C LYS A 290 24.80 5.22 -16.37
N ASN A 291 23.96 4.52 -17.13
CA ASN A 291 22.94 3.64 -16.57
C ASN A 291 23.55 2.52 -15.73
N ASN A 292 24.63 1.95 -16.24
CA ASN A 292 25.39 0.91 -15.56
C ASN A 292 25.98 1.42 -14.23
N GLU A 293 26.57 2.62 -14.22
CA GLU A 293 27.07 3.28 -13.01
C GLU A 293 25.93 3.50 -12.00
N ILE A 294 24.82 4.12 -12.41
CA ILE A 294 23.67 4.42 -11.55
C ILE A 294 23.15 3.15 -10.86
N LEU A 295 22.91 2.10 -11.64
CA LEU A 295 22.37 0.84 -11.10
C LEU A 295 23.38 0.12 -10.20
N THR A 296 24.68 0.20 -10.52
CA THR A 296 25.75 -0.35 -9.67
C THR A 296 25.77 0.36 -8.32
N GLU A 297 25.75 1.69 -8.32
CA GLU A 297 25.78 2.48 -7.08
C GLU A 297 24.50 2.30 -6.25
N LEU A 298 23.33 2.20 -6.89
CA LEU A 298 22.07 1.87 -6.23
C LEU A 298 22.12 0.50 -5.55
N ASN A 299 22.50 -0.55 -6.28
CA ASN A 299 22.58 -1.90 -5.73
C ASN A 299 23.58 -1.98 -4.59
N LYS A 300 24.76 -1.37 -4.73
CA LYS A 300 25.78 -1.30 -3.68
C LYS A 300 25.25 -0.62 -2.41
N LEU A 301 24.58 0.52 -2.55
CA LEU A 301 24.00 1.21 -1.40
C LEU A 301 22.91 0.37 -0.74
N PHE A 302 22.01 -0.21 -1.52
CA PHE A 302 20.90 -1.02 -1.02
C PHE A 302 21.38 -2.29 -0.33
N ASP A 303 22.38 -2.97 -0.87
CA ASP A 303 23.02 -4.11 -0.20
C ASP A 303 23.65 -3.69 1.13
N THR A 304 24.30 -2.52 1.18
CA THR A 304 24.90 -1.98 2.40
C THR A 304 23.86 -1.71 3.49
N ILE A 305 22.79 -0.97 3.17
CA ILE A 305 21.76 -0.61 4.16
C ILE A 305 20.87 -1.79 4.56
N ASP A 306 20.68 -2.76 3.67
CA ASP A 306 19.84 -3.93 3.99
C ASP A 306 20.59 -4.93 4.90
N ARG A 307 21.93 -4.95 4.84
CA ARG A 307 22.78 -5.81 5.69
C ARG A 307 23.19 -5.15 7.00
N ASP A 308 23.39 -3.82 7.02
CA ASP A 308 23.82 -3.10 8.22
C ASP A 308 22.78 -2.10 8.71
N LYS A 309 22.19 -2.40 9.87
CA LYS A 309 21.20 -1.54 10.54
C LYS A 309 21.76 -0.16 10.93
N ASN A 310 23.07 -0.03 11.15
CA ASN A 310 23.69 1.27 11.39
C ASN A 310 23.71 2.11 10.12
N ALA A 311 24.02 1.50 8.97
CA ALA A 311 23.95 2.16 7.67
C ALA A 311 22.51 2.57 7.37
N GLU A 312 21.53 1.66 7.55
CA GLU A 312 20.10 1.97 7.40
C GLU A 312 19.69 3.19 8.23
N ASN A 313 20.04 3.19 9.52
CA ASN A 313 19.68 4.28 10.45
C ASN A 313 20.37 5.60 10.10
N PHE A 314 21.61 5.55 9.60
CA PHE A 314 22.33 6.74 9.16
C PHE A 314 21.68 7.34 7.92
N VAL A 315 21.43 6.53 6.87
CA VAL A 315 20.78 6.98 5.64
C VAL A 315 19.38 7.54 5.92
N ARG A 316 18.59 6.88 6.76
CA ARG A 316 17.26 7.38 7.18
C ARG A 316 17.30 8.77 7.83
N LYS A 317 18.40 9.15 8.47
CA LYS A 317 18.57 10.49 9.06
C LYS A 317 18.99 11.49 7.99
N ILE A 318 20.04 11.16 7.24
CA ILE A 318 20.62 12.06 6.23
C ILE A 318 19.60 12.43 5.16
N VAL A 319 18.83 11.45 4.66
CA VAL A 319 17.82 11.68 3.62
C VAL A 319 16.65 12.58 4.11
N LYS A 320 16.47 12.73 5.44
CA LYS A 320 15.45 13.62 6.02
C LYS A 320 15.97 15.01 6.37
N SER A 321 17.28 15.21 6.37
CA SER A 321 17.95 16.36 6.97
C SER A 321 18.41 17.40 5.94
N ASP A 322 17.95 17.30 4.68
CA ASP A 322 18.34 18.16 3.54
C ASP A 322 19.86 18.33 3.40
N VAL A 323 20.61 17.30 3.78
CA VAL A 323 22.09 17.33 3.74
C VAL A 323 22.54 17.36 2.29
N PRO A 324 23.49 18.24 1.91
CA PRO A 324 23.89 18.45 0.52
C PRO A 324 24.82 17.33 0.00
N ILE A 325 24.31 16.11 -0.06
CA ILE A 325 24.94 14.98 -0.76
C ILE A 325 24.50 15.04 -2.22
N LYS A 326 25.47 15.02 -3.14
CA LYS A 326 25.24 15.27 -4.56
C LYS A 326 24.50 14.12 -5.23
N ASN A 327 24.87 12.87 -4.92
CA ASN A 327 24.29 11.67 -5.50
C ASN A 327 24.59 10.41 -4.67
N ILE A 328 24.08 9.27 -5.12
CA ILE A 328 24.23 7.97 -4.47
C ILE A 328 25.70 7.52 -4.41
N LYS A 329 26.50 7.82 -5.43
CA LYS A 329 27.93 7.49 -5.49
C LYS A 329 28.70 8.10 -4.31
N GLU A 330 28.46 9.39 -4.05
CA GLU A 330 29.07 10.07 -2.90
C GLU A 330 28.68 9.42 -1.57
N LEU A 331 27.44 8.96 -1.41
CA LEU A 331 27.01 8.25 -0.20
C LEU A 331 27.74 6.91 -0.03
N ASN A 332 27.97 6.18 -1.12
CA ASN A 332 28.77 4.95 -1.09
C ASN A 332 30.24 5.21 -0.79
N GLU A 333 30.82 6.31 -1.25
CA GLU A 333 32.20 6.71 -0.92
C GLU A 333 32.37 7.03 0.58
N ILE A 334 31.36 7.64 1.20
CA ILE A 334 31.33 7.86 2.66
C ILE A 334 31.37 6.52 3.41
N PHE A 335 30.53 5.56 3.01
CA PHE A 335 30.50 4.22 3.63
C PHE A 335 31.78 3.40 3.37
N ALA A 336 32.47 3.64 2.26
CA ALA A 336 33.75 2.98 1.97
C ALA A 336 34.89 3.44 2.91
N ARG A 337 34.82 4.67 3.42
CA ARG A 337 35.86 5.28 4.26
C ARG A 337 35.55 5.23 5.75
N ILE A 338 34.27 5.24 6.11
CA ILE A 338 33.85 5.42 7.50
C ILE A 338 32.90 4.31 7.91
N PRO A 339 33.21 3.55 8.98
CA PRO A 339 32.32 2.49 9.46
C PRO A 339 30.92 3.01 9.78
N ALA A 340 29.90 2.31 9.31
CA ALA A 340 28.51 2.71 9.48
C ALA A 340 28.09 2.86 10.94
N VAL A 341 28.64 2.03 11.85
CA VAL A 341 28.46 2.18 13.31
C VAL A 341 28.91 3.57 13.77
N LYS A 342 30.07 4.04 13.30
CA LYS A 342 30.62 5.36 13.62
C LYS A 342 29.72 6.47 13.07
N LEU A 343 29.34 6.39 11.80
CA LEU A 343 28.42 7.33 11.16
C LEU A 343 27.09 7.42 11.91
N ASN A 344 26.51 6.30 12.34
CA ASN A 344 25.25 6.29 13.07
C ASN A 344 25.39 6.88 14.50
N MET A 345 26.42 6.47 15.26
CA MET A 345 26.68 6.96 16.62
C MET A 345 26.93 8.47 16.68
N PHE A 346 27.66 8.98 15.69
CA PHE A 346 28.04 10.39 15.57
C PHE A 346 27.25 11.14 14.49
N SER A 347 26.07 10.63 14.11
CA SER A 347 25.23 11.15 13.01
C SER A 347 25.01 12.66 13.02
N LYS A 348 24.76 13.27 14.18
CA LYS A 348 24.61 14.74 14.27
C LYS A 348 25.86 15.51 13.86
N ASN A 349 27.04 14.99 14.20
CA ASN A 349 28.29 15.64 13.83
C ASN A 349 28.66 15.35 12.37
N ALA A 350 28.38 14.14 11.89
CA ALA A 350 28.50 13.83 10.46
C ALA A 350 27.62 14.77 9.61
N GLU A 351 26.35 14.96 9.99
CA GLU A 351 25.43 15.93 9.37
C GLU A 351 25.99 17.36 9.41
N ASN A 352 26.53 17.79 10.56
CA ASN A 352 27.17 19.09 10.71
C ASN A 352 28.37 19.27 9.76
N ILE A 353 29.25 18.27 9.63
CA ILE A 353 30.39 18.30 8.70
C ILE A 353 29.90 18.36 7.26
N LEU A 354 28.92 17.52 6.90
CA LEU A 354 28.36 17.47 5.55
C LEU A 354 27.70 18.80 5.14
N ASN A 355 27.02 19.48 6.07
CA ASN A 355 26.37 20.77 5.84
C ASN A 355 27.36 21.95 5.72
N GLN A 356 28.55 21.83 6.32
CA GLN A 356 29.56 22.89 6.29
C GLN A 356 30.59 22.74 5.16
N THR A 357 30.53 21.65 4.40
CA THR A 357 31.50 21.31 3.34
C THR A 357 30.79 21.17 2.01
N THR A 358 31.42 21.56 0.90
CA THR A 358 30.82 21.45 -0.45
C THR A 358 31.67 20.62 -1.42
N ARG A 359 32.97 20.45 -1.16
CA ARG A 359 33.89 19.65 -1.98
C ARG A 359 34.01 18.23 -1.43
N ASN A 360 33.77 17.22 -2.27
CA ASN A 360 33.68 15.82 -1.82
C ASN A 360 34.99 15.31 -1.17
N ALA A 361 36.15 15.56 -1.77
CA ALA A 361 37.44 15.12 -1.21
C ALA A 361 37.74 15.72 0.17
N GLU A 362 37.44 17.01 0.35
CA GLU A 362 37.58 17.71 1.62
C GLU A 362 36.59 17.15 2.67
N ARG A 363 35.34 16.94 2.25
CA ARG A 363 34.27 16.37 3.07
C ARG A 363 34.62 14.98 3.61
N LEU A 364 35.10 14.08 2.76
CA LEU A 364 35.54 12.74 3.17
C LEU A 364 36.70 12.81 4.17
N SER A 365 37.72 13.64 3.91
CA SER A 365 38.84 13.81 4.83
C SER A 365 38.41 14.40 6.18
N LEU A 366 37.48 15.35 6.19
CA LEU A 366 36.97 15.95 7.42
C LEU A 366 36.09 14.97 8.21
N LEU A 367 35.25 14.18 7.54
CA LEU A 367 34.49 13.13 8.22
C LEU A 367 35.42 12.07 8.84
N GLU A 368 36.51 11.68 8.18
CA GLU A 368 37.48 10.74 8.75
C GLU A 368 38.15 11.29 10.02
N LYS A 369 38.58 12.56 9.99
CA LYS A 369 39.37 13.19 11.06
C LYS A 369 38.52 13.77 12.20
N GLU A 370 37.37 14.34 11.88
CA GLU A 370 36.63 15.24 12.78
C GLU A 370 35.25 14.70 13.20
N ILE A 371 34.81 13.51 12.73
CA ILE A 371 33.48 12.97 13.09
C ILE A 371 33.30 12.75 14.60
N GLU A 372 34.39 12.54 15.33
CA GLU A 372 34.38 12.42 16.80
C GLU A 372 34.44 13.78 17.51
N ASN A 373 34.69 14.89 16.81
CA ASN A 373 34.77 16.23 17.40
C ASN A 373 33.39 16.91 17.43
N PRO A 374 32.70 16.98 18.58
CA PRO A 374 31.32 17.46 18.64
C PRO A 374 31.20 18.99 18.52
N PHE A 375 32.33 19.70 18.40
CA PHE A 375 32.39 21.15 18.17
C PHE A 375 33.07 21.50 16.85
N PHE A 376 33.15 20.54 15.92
CA PHE A 376 33.68 20.81 14.60
C PHE A 376 32.96 22.02 13.97
N GLU A 377 33.76 22.98 13.51
CA GLU A 377 33.30 24.18 12.84
C GLU A 377 34.39 24.64 11.89
N THR A 378 34.05 24.74 10.60
CA THR A 378 34.92 25.32 9.58
C THR A 378 35.23 26.78 9.90
N LYS A 379 36.32 27.32 9.35
CA LYS A 379 36.68 28.74 9.54
C LYS A 379 35.52 29.67 9.15
N LYS A 380 34.89 29.40 8.00
CA LYS A 380 33.74 30.15 7.49
C LYS A 380 32.52 30.07 8.41
N ALA A 381 32.16 28.87 8.89
CA ALA A 381 31.04 28.71 9.81
C ALA A 381 31.29 29.45 11.14
N ARG A 382 32.53 29.42 11.64
CA ARG A 382 32.95 30.12 12.86
C ARG A 382 32.83 31.64 12.72
N GLU A 383 33.28 32.19 11.59
CA GLU A 383 33.15 33.62 11.29
C GLU A 383 31.67 34.02 11.20
N SER A 384 30.86 33.23 10.48
CA SER A 384 29.42 33.46 10.36
C SER A 384 28.70 33.42 11.72
N ARG A 385 29.01 32.44 12.58
CA ARG A 385 28.45 32.34 13.93
C ARG A 385 28.86 33.53 14.79
N LYS A 386 30.14 33.89 14.81
CA LYS A 386 30.62 35.06 15.56
C LYS A 386 29.94 36.36 15.10
N SER A 387 29.71 36.50 13.80
CA SER A 387 28.93 37.61 13.24
C SER A 387 27.48 37.57 13.75
N ALA A 388 26.80 36.43 13.66
CA ALA A 388 25.43 36.27 14.15
C ALA A 388 25.30 36.52 15.67
N GLU A 389 26.30 36.12 16.46
CA GLU A 389 26.38 36.43 17.90
C GLU A 389 26.56 37.94 18.14
N LYS A 390 27.45 38.60 17.38
CA LYS A 390 27.69 40.04 17.47
C LYS A 390 26.42 40.85 17.18
N TYR A 391 25.63 40.43 16.20
CA TYR A 391 24.40 41.12 15.79
C TYR A 391 23.13 40.61 16.51
N GLY A 392 23.25 39.71 17.50
CA GLY A 392 22.12 39.23 18.30
C GLY A 392 21.21 38.21 17.61
N PHE A 393 21.54 37.75 16.40
CA PHE A 393 20.80 36.70 15.69
C PHE A 393 21.01 35.30 16.28
N ALA A 394 22.10 35.09 17.04
CA ALA A 394 22.37 33.83 17.73
C ALA A 394 22.90 34.06 19.15
N LYS A 395 22.55 33.18 20.09
CA LYS A 395 23.10 33.22 21.45
C LYS A 395 24.38 32.40 21.54
N PRO A 396 25.42 32.88 22.26
CA PRO A 396 26.63 32.11 22.47
C PRO A 396 26.35 30.84 23.27
N LYS A 397 27.02 29.74 22.91
CA LYS A 397 26.86 28.45 23.60
C LYS A 397 27.36 28.54 25.05
N ASN A 398 26.44 28.34 26.00
CA ASN A 398 26.74 28.29 27.44
C ASN A 398 27.87 27.27 27.74
N PHE A 399 28.75 27.59 28.68
CA PHE A 399 29.79 26.71 29.19
C PHE A 399 29.25 25.34 29.63
N ILE A 400 28.13 25.31 30.34
CA ILE A 400 27.52 24.07 30.85
C ILE A 400 27.08 23.16 29.69
N SER A 401 26.47 23.72 28.63
CA SER A 401 26.04 22.91 27.48
C SER A 401 27.22 22.36 26.69
N ARG A 402 28.34 23.10 26.61
CA ARG A 402 29.60 22.62 26.04
C ARG A 402 30.19 21.47 26.87
N ALA A 403 30.21 21.58 28.20
CA ALA A 403 30.71 20.52 29.08
C ALA A 403 29.88 19.23 28.97
N ILE A 404 28.54 19.34 28.99
CA ILE A 404 27.64 18.19 28.80
C ILE A 404 27.86 17.54 27.42
N THR A 405 28.01 18.35 26.37
CA THR A 405 28.23 17.83 25.01
C THR A 405 29.55 17.08 24.90
N ARG A 406 30.63 17.56 25.54
CA ARG A 406 31.92 16.83 25.64
C ARG A 406 31.74 15.48 26.31
N LEU A 407 31.20 15.47 27.53
CA LEU A 407 30.98 14.25 28.31
C LEU A 407 30.19 13.20 27.53
N VAL A 408 29.04 13.57 26.96
CA VAL A 408 28.21 12.65 26.16
C VAL A 408 28.99 12.10 24.97
N ASN A 409 29.81 12.94 24.32
CA ASN A 409 30.60 12.53 23.18
C ASN A 409 31.77 11.60 23.57
N ASP A 410 32.46 11.88 24.68
CA ASP A 410 33.53 11.02 25.20
C ASP A 410 33.00 9.63 25.58
N PHE A 411 31.80 9.56 26.16
CA PHE A 411 31.10 8.28 26.39
C PHE A 411 30.82 7.53 25.09
N LYS A 412 30.43 8.23 24.02
CA LYS A 412 30.22 7.61 22.71
C LYS A 412 31.53 7.12 22.10
N ILE A 413 32.61 7.88 22.20
CA ILE A 413 33.95 7.46 21.73
C ILE A 413 34.38 6.20 22.48
N ALA A 414 34.26 6.19 23.81
CA ALA A 414 34.58 5.01 24.62
C ALA A 414 33.71 3.79 24.25
N GLN A 415 32.41 3.99 24.02
CA GLN A 415 31.51 2.93 23.56
C GLN A 415 31.92 2.40 22.19
N TYR A 416 32.27 3.28 21.24
CA TYR A 416 32.70 2.92 19.90
C TYR A 416 34.00 2.12 19.93
N LYS A 417 35.01 2.57 20.68
CA LYS A 417 36.27 1.84 20.88
C LYS A 417 36.03 0.44 21.44
N ARG A 418 35.12 0.27 22.40
CA ARG A 418 34.75 -1.05 22.95
C ARG A 418 34.08 -1.97 21.93
N LEU A 419 33.27 -1.43 21.03
CA LEU A 419 32.63 -2.21 19.96
C LEU A 419 33.67 -2.67 18.92
N ASN A 420 34.61 -1.80 18.54
CA ASN A 420 35.66 -2.11 17.57
C ASN A 420 36.75 -3.06 18.11
N ILE A 421 36.94 -3.20 19.43
CA ILE A 421 37.91 -4.14 20.03
C ILE A 421 37.41 -5.59 19.95
N VAL A 422 36.12 -5.82 19.66
CA VAL A 422 35.49 -7.16 19.63
C VAL A 422 35.37 -7.75 18.21
N GLU A 423 35.60 -6.95 17.15
CA GLU A 423 35.61 -7.47 15.77
C GLU A 423 37.05 -7.55 15.24
N PRO A 424 37.61 -8.76 14.97
CA PRO A 424 38.77 -8.85 14.12
C PRO A 424 38.38 -8.41 12.70
N LYS A 425 39.29 -7.69 12.04
CA LYS A 425 39.22 -7.41 10.60
C LYS A 425 38.78 -8.67 9.85
N PRO A 426 37.84 -8.57 8.88
CA PRO A 426 37.60 -9.69 7.98
C PRO A 426 38.85 -9.89 7.13
N GLU A 427 39.58 -10.98 7.42
CA GLU A 427 40.49 -11.57 6.45
C GLU A 427 39.68 -11.99 5.23
N ILE A 428 40.08 -11.47 4.08
CA ILE A 428 39.60 -11.93 2.77
C ILE A 428 40.08 -13.38 2.65
N LYS A 429 39.17 -14.34 2.81
CA LYS A 429 39.43 -15.71 2.40
C LYS A 429 39.18 -15.82 0.89
N PRO A 430 40.08 -16.47 0.12
CA PRO A 430 39.86 -16.71 -1.29
C PRO A 430 38.60 -17.53 -1.51
N ILE A 431 37.95 -17.28 -2.65
CA ILE A 431 36.82 -18.04 -3.16
C ILE A 431 37.23 -19.51 -3.25
N ILE A 432 36.61 -20.37 -2.43
CA ILE A 432 36.65 -21.81 -2.60
C ILE A 432 35.42 -22.19 -3.42
N GLU A 433 35.69 -22.93 -4.50
CA GLU A 433 34.73 -23.50 -5.43
C GLU A 433 33.63 -24.31 -4.72
N THR A 434 32.46 -24.28 -5.35
CA THR A 434 31.23 -25.00 -5.03
C THR A 434 31.43 -26.45 -4.55
N PRO A 435 30.63 -26.87 -3.55
CA PRO A 435 30.05 -28.20 -3.56
C PRO A 435 28.54 -28.13 -3.73
N VAL A 436 28.07 -29.02 -4.61
CA VAL A 436 26.68 -29.33 -4.96
C VAL A 436 25.84 -29.52 -3.68
N VAL A 437 24.75 -28.76 -3.57
CA VAL A 437 23.76 -28.94 -2.49
C VAL A 437 22.73 -29.99 -2.94
N GLU A 438 22.79 -31.14 -2.28
CA GLU A 438 21.72 -32.12 -2.21
C GLU A 438 20.41 -31.48 -1.74
N ILE A 439 19.35 -31.69 -2.52
CA ILE A 439 18.00 -31.20 -2.26
C ILE A 439 17.40 -31.97 -1.09
N LYS A 440 17.07 -31.28 0.01
CA LYS A 440 16.07 -31.74 0.99
C LYS A 440 14.74 -31.01 0.75
N PRO A 441 13.60 -31.72 0.81
CA PRO A 441 12.32 -31.19 0.36
C PRO A 441 11.78 -30.08 1.28
N GLU A 442 11.27 -29.04 0.65
CA GLU A 442 10.72 -27.84 1.25
C GLU A 442 9.33 -28.12 1.85
N VAL A 443 9.20 -28.01 3.17
CA VAL A 443 7.91 -28.03 3.86
C VAL A 443 7.18 -26.71 3.54
N GLN A 444 6.07 -26.81 2.81
CA GLN A 444 5.19 -25.69 2.48
C GLN A 444 4.79 -24.89 3.73
N LYS A 445 5.26 -23.64 3.85
CA LYS A 445 4.77 -22.70 4.87
C LYS A 445 3.45 -22.10 4.40
N VAL A 446 2.36 -22.59 4.98
CA VAL A 446 1.02 -22.00 4.90
C VAL A 446 1.10 -20.51 5.29
N LYS A 447 0.60 -19.61 4.43
CA LYS A 447 0.43 -18.18 4.74
C LYS A 447 -0.60 -18.03 5.88
N ILE A 448 -0.11 -17.82 7.10
CA ILE A 448 -0.95 -17.49 8.27
C ILE A 448 -1.21 -15.98 8.25
N ASP A 449 -2.46 -15.55 8.49
CA ASP A 449 -2.80 -14.13 8.66
C ASP A 449 -1.92 -13.52 9.78
N PRO A 450 -1.19 -12.41 9.54
CA PRO A 450 -0.34 -11.77 10.55
C PRO A 450 -1.06 -11.44 11.87
N LYS A 451 -2.38 -11.21 11.83
CA LYS A 451 -3.19 -11.00 13.04
C LYS A 451 -3.46 -12.32 13.77
N GLU A 452 -3.66 -13.41 13.05
CA GLU A 452 -3.75 -14.76 13.61
C GLU A 452 -2.40 -15.23 14.16
N GLU A 453 -1.29 -14.89 13.53
CA GLU A 453 0.06 -15.18 14.03
C GLU A 453 0.31 -14.46 15.37
N VAL A 454 -0.02 -13.16 15.47
CA VAL A 454 0.07 -12.42 16.74
C VAL A 454 -0.84 -13.03 17.80
N ARG A 455 -2.06 -13.42 17.43
CA ARG A 455 -3.02 -14.07 18.34
C ARG A 455 -2.49 -15.42 18.82
N LYS A 456 -1.90 -16.22 17.93
CA LYS A 456 -1.27 -17.51 18.23
C LYS A 456 -0.09 -17.33 19.19
N ASN A 457 0.82 -16.40 18.91
CA ASN A 457 1.98 -16.13 19.77
C ASN A 457 1.57 -15.63 21.17
N ILE A 458 0.50 -14.82 21.26
CA ILE A 458 -0.07 -14.43 22.56
C ILE A 458 -0.62 -15.66 23.28
N PHE A 459 -1.37 -16.52 22.59
CA PHE A 459 -1.94 -17.73 23.18
C PHE A 459 -0.85 -18.71 23.65
N GLU A 460 0.24 -18.88 22.91
CA GLU A 460 1.39 -19.71 23.33
C GLU A 460 2.00 -19.22 24.65
N ILE A 461 2.24 -17.91 24.77
CA ILE A 461 2.73 -17.31 26.02
C ILE A 461 1.74 -17.55 27.16
N LEU A 462 0.44 -17.34 26.92
CA LEU A 462 -0.59 -17.46 27.96
C LEU A 462 -0.81 -18.90 28.42
N THR A 463 -0.80 -19.88 27.52
CA THR A 463 -0.91 -21.30 27.86
C THR A 463 0.20 -21.70 28.83
N SER A 464 1.42 -21.24 28.61
CA SER A 464 2.56 -21.51 29.49
C SER A 464 2.49 -20.81 30.86
N LYS A 465 1.71 -19.73 31.00
CA LYS A 465 1.71 -18.86 32.19
C LYS A 465 0.43 -18.91 33.03
N LEU A 466 -0.73 -19.20 32.45
CA LEU A 466 -2.05 -19.10 33.12
C LEU A 466 -2.66 -20.46 33.51
N GLY A 467 -2.17 -21.56 32.94
CA GLY A 467 -2.79 -22.89 33.05
C GLY A 467 -4.10 -22.99 32.25
N GLU A 468 -4.45 -24.19 31.79
CA GLU A 468 -5.52 -24.42 30.80
C GLU A 468 -6.88 -23.87 31.24
N LYS A 469 -7.30 -24.11 32.49
CA LYS A 469 -8.60 -23.66 33.02
C LYS A 469 -8.74 -22.14 33.06
N THR A 470 -7.70 -21.43 33.47
CA THR A 470 -7.70 -19.95 33.54
C THR A 470 -7.60 -19.34 32.16
N PHE A 471 -6.74 -19.92 31.30
CA PHE A 471 -6.58 -19.47 29.92
C PHE A 471 -7.89 -19.61 29.14
N ALA A 472 -8.59 -20.74 29.25
CA ALA A 472 -9.87 -20.96 28.56
C ALA A 472 -10.89 -19.86 28.88
N LYS A 473 -11.00 -19.44 30.16
CA LYS A 473 -11.91 -18.37 30.59
C LYS A 473 -11.53 -16.97 30.07
N GLN A 474 -10.25 -16.72 29.79
CA GLN A 474 -9.73 -15.41 29.39
C GLN A 474 -9.35 -15.32 27.91
N ARG A 475 -9.40 -16.44 27.17
CA ARG A 475 -8.92 -16.59 25.79
C ARG A 475 -9.53 -15.57 24.84
N GLU A 476 -10.83 -15.30 24.99
CA GLU A 476 -11.54 -14.35 24.15
C GLU A 476 -11.04 -12.91 24.38
N ALA A 477 -10.93 -12.49 25.66
CA ALA A 477 -10.49 -11.14 26.03
C ALA A 477 -9.07 -10.82 25.53
N TYR A 478 -8.15 -11.78 25.64
CA TYR A 478 -6.80 -11.67 25.08
C TYR A 478 -6.82 -11.64 23.55
N GLY A 479 -7.61 -12.53 22.93
CA GLY A 479 -7.68 -12.69 21.47
C GLY A 479 -8.27 -11.48 20.74
N LYS A 480 -9.40 -10.94 21.22
CA LYS A 480 -10.07 -9.76 20.63
C LYS A 480 -9.18 -8.52 20.65
N ASN A 481 -8.29 -8.44 21.65
CA ASN A 481 -7.41 -7.31 21.90
C ASN A 481 -5.95 -7.55 21.45
N ALA A 482 -5.69 -8.62 20.70
CA ALA A 482 -4.35 -9.00 20.25
C ALA A 482 -3.71 -7.93 19.37
N THR A 483 -2.55 -7.42 19.78
CA THR A 483 -1.74 -6.48 19.00
C THR A 483 -0.25 -6.80 19.18
N LYS A 484 0.58 -6.49 18.17
CA LYS A 484 2.05 -6.63 18.27
C LYS A 484 2.63 -5.89 19.47
N MET A 485 2.03 -4.75 19.83
CA MET A 485 2.42 -3.97 21.00
C MET A 485 2.19 -4.74 22.29
N ARG A 486 0.99 -5.30 22.50
CA ARG A 486 0.67 -6.05 23.71
C ARG A 486 1.43 -7.38 23.77
N LEU A 487 1.63 -8.06 22.63
CA LEU A 487 2.51 -9.23 22.53
C LEU A 487 3.91 -8.93 23.06
N GLY A 488 4.52 -7.80 22.67
CA GLY A 488 5.85 -7.42 23.13
C GLY A 488 5.94 -7.00 24.61
N MET A 489 4.81 -6.70 25.26
CA MET A 489 4.78 -6.31 26.68
C MET A 489 4.39 -7.47 27.60
N LEU A 490 3.69 -8.47 27.08
CA LEU A 490 3.18 -9.59 27.85
C LEU A 490 4.26 -10.37 28.61
N PRO A 491 5.45 -10.68 28.04
CA PRO A 491 6.54 -11.29 28.79
C PRO A 491 6.97 -10.45 30.01
N GLU A 492 7.10 -9.13 29.83
CA GLU A 492 7.52 -8.23 30.91
C GLU A 492 6.47 -8.14 32.04
N ILE A 493 5.18 -8.16 31.71
CA ILE A 493 4.10 -8.18 32.71
C ILE A 493 4.22 -9.44 33.59
N PHE A 494 4.37 -10.62 32.97
CA PHE A 494 4.54 -11.86 33.71
C PHE A 494 5.87 -11.93 34.48
N SER A 495 6.97 -11.39 33.92
CA SER A 495 8.23 -11.25 34.63
C SER A 495 8.11 -10.33 35.85
N SER A 496 7.37 -9.22 35.73
CA SER A 496 7.11 -8.33 36.86
C SER A 496 6.35 -9.05 37.98
N ILE A 497 5.29 -9.79 37.64
CA ILE A 497 4.53 -10.60 38.61
C ILE A 497 5.44 -11.65 39.27
N ALA A 498 6.22 -12.38 38.47
CA ALA A 498 7.11 -13.42 38.99
C ALA A 498 8.18 -12.84 39.94
N ASP A 499 8.79 -11.72 39.57
CA ASP A 499 9.80 -11.02 40.38
C ASP A 499 9.20 -10.51 41.70
N THR A 500 8.02 -9.89 41.66
CA THR A 500 7.32 -9.43 42.88
C THR A 500 6.99 -10.62 43.80
N ARG A 501 6.46 -11.72 43.26
CA ARG A 501 6.21 -12.94 44.04
C ARG A 501 7.49 -13.52 44.65
N LYS A 502 8.62 -13.43 43.94
CA LYS A 502 9.92 -13.91 44.44
C LYS A 502 10.42 -13.03 45.59
N ALA A 503 10.32 -11.71 45.45
CA ALA A 503 10.67 -10.76 46.50
C ALA A 503 9.79 -10.94 47.74
N ASP A 504 8.46 -11.08 47.58
CA ASP A 504 7.53 -11.32 48.68
C ASP A 504 7.85 -12.60 49.47
N ARG A 505 8.22 -13.68 48.78
CA ARG A 505 8.66 -14.93 49.43
C ARG A 505 9.99 -14.75 50.17
N ALA A 506 10.92 -13.99 49.60
CA ALA A 506 12.23 -13.75 50.21
C ALA A 506 12.12 -12.98 51.54
N VAL A 507 11.06 -12.18 51.72
CA VAL A 507 10.77 -11.46 52.97
C VAL A 507 9.75 -12.17 53.86
N GLY A 508 9.44 -13.44 53.59
CA GLY A 508 8.59 -14.28 54.45
C GLY A 508 7.08 -14.01 54.37
N LYS A 509 6.57 -13.31 53.34
CA LYS A 509 5.12 -13.08 53.22
C LYS A 509 4.39 -14.38 52.87
N HIS A 510 3.52 -14.83 53.78
CA HIS A 510 2.69 -16.03 53.57
C HIS A 510 1.52 -15.84 52.58
N ARG A 511 1.08 -14.59 52.34
CA ARG A 511 0.05 -14.26 51.33
C ARG A 511 0.65 -13.38 50.26
N ILE A 512 0.70 -13.90 49.03
CA ILE A 512 1.23 -13.18 47.87
C ILE A 512 0.06 -12.59 47.08
N ASN A 513 -0.05 -11.26 47.07
CA ASN A 513 -1.19 -10.55 46.47
C ASN A 513 -1.05 -10.34 44.96
N SER A 514 0.15 -10.51 44.39
CA SER A 514 0.39 -10.41 42.94
C SER A 514 -0.24 -11.58 42.20
N SER A 515 -1.32 -11.32 41.44
CA SER A 515 -2.11 -12.35 40.75
C SER A 515 -1.88 -12.35 39.24
N ASN A 516 -2.00 -13.53 38.63
CA ASN A 516 -2.03 -13.63 37.17
C ASN A 516 -3.30 -12.98 36.57
N LYS A 517 -4.32 -12.71 37.40
CA LYS A 517 -5.50 -11.93 37.00
C LYS A 517 -5.13 -10.49 36.63
N ASP A 518 -4.18 -9.89 37.35
CA ASP A 518 -3.71 -8.52 37.10
C ASP A 518 -2.99 -8.40 35.74
N ALA A 519 -2.46 -9.51 35.22
CA ALA A 519 -1.86 -9.53 33.88
C ALA A 519 -2.88 -9.21 32.79
N LEU A 520 -4.11 -9.74 32.89
CA LEU A 520 -5.18 -9.46 31.94
C LEU A 520 -5.64 -8.01 32.04
N ASP A 521 -5.84 -7.53 33.27
CA ASP A 521 -6.30 -6.16 33.52
C ASP A 521 -5.30 -5.14 32.97
N LEU A 522 -4.00 -5.32 33.24
CA LEU A 522 -2.97 -4.45 32.67
C LEU A 522 -2.86 -4.60 31.15
N TYR A 523 -2.96 -5.83 30.63
CA TYR A 523 -2.93 -6.09 29.18
C TYR A 523 -4.02 -5.32 28.43
N LEU A 524 -5.24 -5.28 28.97
CA LEU A 524 -6.37 -4.57 28.37
C LEU A 524 -6.18 -3.05 28.43
N LEU A 525 -5.62 -2.52 29.51
CA LEU A 525 -5.36 -1.08 29.69
C LEU A 525 -4.23 -0.55 28.80
N ILE A 526 -3.30 -1.40 28.35
CA ILE A 526 -2.19 -0.97 27.48
C ILE A 526 -2.72 -0.52 26.11
N ASN A 527 -2.37 0.71 25.73
CA ASN A 527 -2.69 1.33 24.45
C ASN A 527 -1.50 2.13 23.89
N GLY A 528 -1.65 2.70 22.69
CA GLY A 528 -0.58 3.43 22.01
C GLY A 528 -0.14 4.72 22.71
N SER A 529 -0.97 5.29 23.60
CA SER A 529 -0.67 6.52 24.34
C SER A 529 0.10 6.25 25.63
N ASN A 530 -0.21 5.16 26.35
CA ASN A 530 0.39 4.85 27.65
C ASN A 530 1.56 3.84 27.60
N LYS A 531 1.81 3.18 26.46
CA LYS A 531 2.86 2.14 26.31
C LYS A 531 4.22 2.52 26.93
N LYS A 532 4.71 3.75 26.64
CA LYS A 532 6.02 4.23 27.11
C LYS A 532 6.06 4.30 28.64
N TYR A 533 5.00 4.85 29.23
CA TYR A 533 4.84 4.99 30.67
C TYR A 533 4.73 3.64 31.38
N VAL A 534 3.85 2.75 30.90
CA VAL A 534 3.66 1.41 31.48
C VAL A 534 4.94 0.57 31.40
N ASN A 535 5.63 0.59 30.26
CA ASN A 535 6.89 -0.14 30.09
C ASN A 535 8.00 0.36 31.03
N TYR A 536 8.00 1.65 31.38
CA TYR A 536 8.92 2.18 32.37
C TYR A 536 8.60 1.68 33.77
N LEU A 537 7.34 1.77 34.19
CA LEU A 537 6.92 1.31 35.51
C LEU A 537 7.19 -0.18 35.70
N LEU A 538 6.86 -1.00 34.69
CA LEU A 538 7.16 -2.43 34.71
C LEU A 538 8.65 -2.70 34.92
N LYS A 539 9.54 -1.91 34.33
CA LYS A 539 11.00 -2.13 34.34
C LYS A 539 11.74 -1.46 35.49
N LYS A 540 11.11 -0.54 36.21
CA LYS A 540 11.78 0.19 37.27
C LYS A 540 12.01 -0.69 38.48
N ARG A 541 13.22 -0.60 39.05
CA ARG A 541 13.67 -1.39 40.18
C ARG A 541 14.16 -0.50 41.31
N ASN A 542 14.03 -1.00 42.53
CA ASN A 542 14.63 -0.45 43.74
C ASN A 542 16.14 -0.77 43.79
N ALA A 543 16.85 -0.23 44.78
CA ALA A 543 18.28 -0.46 44.97
C ALA A 543 18.64 -1.94 45.21
N ASP A 544 17.74 -2.68 45.86
CA ASP A 544 17.83 -4.13 46.11
C ASP A 544 17.46 -5.00 44.89
N ASN A 545 17.31 -4.39 43.71
CA ASN A 545 16.90 -5.02 42.46
C ASN A 545 15.45 -5.59 42.47
N SER A 546 14.65 -5.34 43.51
CA SER A 546 13.21 -5.66 43.51
C SER A 546 12.44 -4.74 42.55
N ARG A 547 11.25 -5.16 42.09
CA ARG A 547 10.39 -4.30 41.25
C ARG A 547 9.87 -3.14 42.10
N MET A 548 10.02 -1.91 41.60
CA MET A 548 9.58 -0.71 42.33
C MET A 548 8.05 -0.56 42.33
N PHE A 549 7.38 -1.03 41.28
CA PHE A 549 5.93 -0.96 41.13
C PHE A 549 5.37 -2.35 40.91
N GLU A 550 4.36 -2.74 41.70
CA GLU A 550 3.61 -3.96 41.41
C GLU A 550 2.65 -3.74 40.25
N VAL A 551 2.27 -4.82 39.55
CA VAL A 551 1.33 -4.73 38.43
C VAL A 551 0.00 -4.10 38.85
N LYS A 552 -0.47 -4.37 40.07
CA LYS A 552 -1.68 -3.77 40.64
C LYS A 552 -1.57 -2.26 40.83
N ASP A 553 -0.40 -1.76 41.25
CA ASP A 553 -0.13 -0.32 41.38
C ASP A 553 -0.15 0.35 40.01
N ILE A 554 0.49 -0.28 39.02
CA ILE A 554 0.51 0.19 37.65
C ILE A 554 -0.92 0.30 37.10
N ILE A 555 -1.76 -0.71 37.33
CA ILE A 555 -3.18 -0.67 36.96
C ILE A 555 -3.89 0.53 37.61
N SER A 556 -3.70 0.73 38.91
CA SER A 556 -4.31 1.85 39.65
C SER A 556 -3.86 3.20 39.09
N MET A 557 -2.57 3.36 38.81
CA MET A 557 -2.01 4.57 38.21
C MET A 557 -2.55 4.85 36.81
N VAL A 558 -2.68 3.80 35.98
CA VAL A 558 -3.25 3.93 34.62
C VAL A 558 -4.72 4.28 34.70
N LYS A 559 -5.51 3.63 35.57
CA LYS A 559 -6.94 3.95 35.76
C LYS A 559 -7.16 5.38 36.26
N LYS A 560 -6.34 5.87 37.19
CA LYS A 560 -6.37 7.29 37.63
C LYS A 560 -6.08 8.24 36.48
N ALA A 561 -5.08 7.93 35.65
CA ALA A 561 -4.78 8.72 34.46
C ALA A 561 -5.91 8.69 33.43
N GLU A 562 -6.55 7.53 33.22
CA GLU A 562 -7.71 7.40 32.33
C GLU A 562 -8.93 8.19 32.83
N ALA A 563 -9.18 8.20 34.14
CA ALA A 563 -10.25 9.00 34.73
C ALA A 563 -10.03 10.51 34.48
N LYS A 564 -8.80 11.01 34.69
CA LYS A 564 -8.46 12.40 34.38
C LYS A 564 -8.60 12.70 32.88
N ILE A 565 -8.11 11.82 32.01
CA ILE A 565 -8.26 11.98 30.55
C ILE A 565 -9.75 12.00 30.16
N ALA A 566 -10.59 11.19 30.80
CA ALA A 566 -12.02 11.17 30.54
C ALA A 566 -12.72 12.46 31.00
N GLU A 567 -12.30 13.03 32.12
CA GLU A 567 -12.74 14.34 32.61
C GLU A 567 -12.31 15.47 31.68
N ASP A 568 -11.02 15.52 31.32
CA ASP A 568 -10.47 16.51 30.39
C ASP A 568 -11.18 16.45 29.01
N LYS A 569 -11.57 15.26 28.55
CA LYS A 569 -12.37 15.07 27.33
C LYS A 569 -13.80 15.60 27.43
N LYS A 570 -14.42 15.51 28.61
CA LYS A 570 -15.77 16.06 28.84
C LYS A 570 -15.74 17.58 28.84
N ILE A 571 -14.68 18.17 29.39
CA ILE A 571 -14.52 19.61 29.54
C ILE A 571 -14.05 20.27 28.23
N ASN A 572 -13.23 19.56 27.44
CA ASN A 572 -12.70 20.08 26.18
C ASN A 572 -13.21 19.31 24.95
N PRO A 573 -14.14 19.90 24.17
CA PRO A 573 -14.65 19.31 22.93
C PRO A 573 -13.57 19.04 21.87
N GLU A 574 -12.44 19.76 21.92
CA GLU A 574 -11.33 19.60 20.98
C GLU A 574 -10.29 18.55 21.40
N TYR A 575 -10.52 17.82 22.50
CA TYR A 575 -9.55 16.86 23.03
C TYR A 575 -9.26 15.73 22.04
N ARG A 576 -8.00 15.57 21.61
CA ARG A 576 -7.59 14.54 20.64
C ARG A 576 -6.71 13.46 21.29
N ALA A 577 -6.50 12.36 20.57
CA ALA A 577 -5.63 11.26 21.02
C ALA A 577 -4.17 11.70 21.33
N ARG A 578 -3.70 12.77 20.67
CA ARG A 578 -2.36 13.36 20.93
C ARG A 578 -2.26 13.97 22.33
N ASP A 579 -3.36 14.47 22.88
CA ASP A 579 -3.39 15.15 24.17
C ASP A 579 -3.34 14.14 25.32
N ALA A 580 -4.01 12.99 25.17
CA ALA A 580 -3.83 11.84 26.07
C ALA A 580 -2.37 11.34 26.07
N ARG A 581 -1.72 11.27 24.90
CA ARG A 581 -0.30 10.90 24.81
C ARG A 581 0.62 11.93 25.47
N LYS A 582 0.34 13.23 25.32
CA LYS A 582 1.08 14.29 26.04
C LYS A 582 0.97 14.13 27.55
N TYR A 583 -0.23 13.86 28.06
CA TYR A 583 -0.44 13.63 29.49
C TYR A 583 0.33 12.41 30.02
N TYR A 584 0.30 11.27 29.31
CA TYR A 584 1.12 10.11 29.70
C TYR A 584 2.62 10.36 29.58
N ASN A 585 3.07 11.16 28.61
CA ASN A 585 4.47 11.58 28.54
C ASN A 585 4.85 12.45 29.74
N HIS A 586 3.99 13.39 30.16
CA HIS A 586 4.22 14.19 31.36
C HIS A 586 4.33 13.30 32.61
N LEU A 587 3.42 12.33 32.80
CA LEU A 587 3.52 11.36 33.90
C LEU A 587 4.82 10.54 33.85
N TYR A 588 5.27 10.17 32.64
CA TYR A 588 6.52 9.47 32.44
C TYR A 588 7.74 10.31 32.80
N GLU A 589 7.81 11.56 32.32
CA GLU A 589 8.92 12.47 32.64
C GLU A 589 8.96 12.79 34.15
N ALA A 590 7.81 13.01 34.79
CA ALA A 590 7.72 13.20 36.25
C ALA A 590 8.27 11.98 37.02
N LYS A 591 8.00 10.75 36.54
CA LYS A 591 8.55 9.54 37.16
C LYS A 591 10.02 9.31 36.85
N LEU A 592 10.51 9.81 35.72
CA LEU A 592 11.95 9.84 35.42
C LEU A 592 12.70 10.83 36.29
N GLU A 593 12.11 11.98 36.57
CA GLU A 593 12.67 12.99 37.47
C GLU A 593 12.69 12.48 38.91
N GLN A 594 11.58 11.88 39.35
CA GLN A 594 11.45 11.36 40.72
C GLN A 594 12.37 10.16 41.00
N TYR A 595 12.50 9.23 40.06
CA TYR A 595 13.18 7.96 40.34
C TYR A 595 14.40 7.69 39.44
N GLY A 596 14.68 8.52 38.45
CA GLY A 596 15.76 8.32 37.49
C GLY A 596 15.47 7.23 36.45
N LYS A 597 16.35 7.06 35.47
CA LYS A 597 16.18 6.08 34.37
C LYS A 597 16.08 4.64 34.88
N ALA A 598 15.35 3.78 34.15
CA ALA A 598 15.32 2.35 34.45
C ALA A 598 16.71 1.75 34.24
N ALA A 599 17.19 0.94 35.20
CA ALA A 599 18.49 0.29 35.13
C ALA A 599 18.57 -0.65 33.91
N ARG A 600 19.74 -0.71 33.25
CA ARG A 600 20.01 -1.75 32.25
C ARG A 600 20.14 -3.09 32.99
N GLN A 601 19.46 -4.13 32.52
CA GLN A 601 19.60 -5.48 33.06
C GLN A 601 21.08 -5.90 32.99
N SER A 602 21.79 -5.88 34.11
CA SER A 602 23.00 -6.68 34.27
C SER A 602 22.56 -8.14 34.44
N LYS A 603 23.28 -9.07 33.81
CA LYS A 603 23.10 -10.49 34.11
C LYS A 603 23.33 -10.65 35.62
N VAL A 604 22.33 -11.18 36.32
CA VAL A 604 22.49 -11.59 37.72
C VAL A 604 23.59 -12.64 37.74
N ASN A 605 24.66 -12.37 38.48
CA ASN A 605 25.74 -13.32 38.72
C ASN A 605 25.22 -14.34 39.73
N THR A 606 24.70 -15.47 39.26
CA THR A 606 24.27 -16.56 40.15
C THR A 606 25.48 -17.42 40.51
N LYS A 607 26.21 -16.98 41.53
CA LYS A 607 26.88 -17.89 42.47
C LYS A 607 26.28 -17.62 43.86
N ALA A 608 25.31 -18.45 44.20
CA ALA A 608 24.90 -18.82 45.56
C ALA A 608 24.11 -20.12 45.41
#